data_AF-A0A3M5DJX4-F1
#
_entry.id   AF-A0A3M5DJX4-F1
#
_cell.length_a   1.000
_cell.length_b   1.000
_cell.length_c   1.000
_cell.angle_alpha   90.00
_cell.angle_beta   90.00
_cell.angle_gamma   90.00
#
_symmetry.space_group_name_H-M   'P 1'
#
loop_
_entity.id
_entity.type
_entity.pdbx_description
1 polymer ?
#
loop_
_entity_poly.entity_id
_entity_poly.type
_entity_poly.pdbx_seq_one_letter_code
_entity_poly.pdbx_strand_id
1 'polypeptide(L)'
;MTPNQVLLRVELPNAVPIIVGGVRVALALNVGSAPLAFLIGANSLGSLIFPGIYLNNHQQLLLGAACTALLALLLDALVVLFSRMFLERGLTAKEA
;
A
#
# COMPACT_ATOMS: atom_id res chain seq x y z
N MET A 1 30.22 -2.28 20.67
CA MET A 1 29.35 -1.50 19.75
C MET A 1 28.44 -0.64 20.59
N THR A 2 28.17 0.60 20.19
CA THR A 2 27.18 1.43 20.91
C THR A 2 25.77 0.97 20.58
N PRO A 3 24.77 1.18 21.46
CA PRO A 3 23.39 0.78 21.20
C PRO A 3 22.84 1.30 19.86
N ASN A 4 23.17 2.55 19.49
CA ASN A 4 22.77 3.13 18.21
C ASN A 4 23.43 2.45 17.01
N GLN A 5 24.66 1.93 17.15
CA GLN A 5 25.32 1.19 16.07
C GLN A 5 24.68 -0.19 15.87
N VAL A 6 24.24 -0.85 16.95
CA VAL A 6 23.53 -2.14 16.88
C VAL A 6 22.17 -1.95 16.20
N LEU A 7 21.40 -0.95 16.62
CA LEU A 7 20.10 -0.62 16.02
C LEU A 7 20.22 -0.38 14.51
N LEU A 8 21.14 0.49 14.09
CA LEU A 8 21.23 0.92 12.68
C LEU A 8 21.88 -0.12 11.76
N ARG A 9 22.84 -0.92 12.25
CA ARG A 9 23.60 -1.85 11.41
C ARG A 9 23.17 -3.31 11.51
N VAL A 10 22.44 -3.69 12.56
CA VAL A 10 22.05 -5.09 12.80
C VAL A 10 20.54 -5.23 12.86
N GLU A 11 19.87 -4.50 13.76
CA GLU A 11 18.43 -4.68 13.98
C GLU A 11 17.59 -4.12 12.83
N LEU A 12 17.86 -2.88 12.38
CA LEU A 12 17.12 -2.27 11.29
C LEU A 12 17.23 -3.08 9.99
N PRO A 13 18.42 -3.42 9.46
CA PRO A 13 18.54 -4.20 8.22
C PRO A 13 17.83 -5.55 8.31
N ASN A 14 17.85 -6.19 9.48
CA ASN A 14 17.18 -7.47 9.70
C ASN A 14 15.64 -7.33 9.78
N ALA A 15 15.14 -6.19 10.27
CA ALA A 15 13.72 -5.89 10.37
C ALA A 15 13.10 -5.32 9.07
N VAL A 16 13.91 -4.84 8.12
CA VAL A 16 13.43 -4.23 6.86
C VAL A 16 12.36 -5.08 6.14
N PRO A 17 12.54 -6.41 5.91
CA PRO A 17 11.53 -7.20 5.19
C PRO A 17 10.16 -7.20 5.88
N ILE A 18 10.15 -7.20 7.22
CA ILE A 18 8.94 -7.17 8.03
C ILE A 18 8.28 -5.78 7.96
N ILE A 19 9.07 -4.72 8.06
CA ILE A 19 8.60 -3.33 7.94
C ILE A 19 7.94 -3.11 6.58
N VAL A 20 8.54 -3.58 5.50
CA VAL A 20 7.95 -3.49 4.15
C VAL A 20 6.62 -4.23 4.07
N GLY A 21 6.52 -5.42 4.68
CA GLY A 21 5.25 -6.13 4.82
C GLY A 21 4.17 -5.28 5.51
N GLY A 22 4.52 -4.61 6.61
CA GLY A 22 3.63 -3.69 7.33
C GLY A 22 3.20 -2.49 6.48
N VAL A 23 4.14 -1.89 5.73
CA VAL A 23 3.85 -0.76 4.83
C VAL A 23 2.84 -1.15 3.75
N ARG A 24 2.95 -2.36 3.17
CA ARG A 24 1.99 -2.85 2.17
C ARG A 24 0.57 -2.97 2.72
N VAL A 25 0.45 -3.53 3.93
CA VAL A 25 -0.86 -3.62 4.62
C VAL A 25 -1.41 -2.23 4.89
N ALA A 26 -0.61 -1.32 5.43
CA ALA A 26 -1.03 0.05 5.70
C ALA A 26 -1.45 0.79 4.41
N LEU A 27 -0.73 0.57 3.31
CA LEU A 27 -1.06 1.14 2.01
C LEU A 27 -2.41 0.62 1.50
N ALA A 28 -2.65 -0.69 1.54
CA ALA A 28 -3.92 -1.27 1.14
C ALA A 28 -5.10 -0.72 1.96
N LEU A 29 -4.93 -0.56 3.28
CA LEU A 29 -5.95 0.01 4.16
C LEU A 29 -6.24 1.49 3.87
N ASN A 30 -5.20 2.29 3.66
CA ASN A 30 -5.35 3.72 3.34
C ASN A 30 -6.00 3.92 1.96
N VAL A 31 -5.58 3.16 0.95
CA VAL A 31 -6.18 3.25 -0.39
C VAL A 31 -7.62 2.74 -0.39
N GLY A 32 -7.91 1.66 0.35
CA GLY A 32 -9.27 1.13 0.48
C GLY A 32 -10.23 2.07 1.24
N SER A 33 -9.71 2.86 2.18
CA SER A 33 -10.50 3.86 2.92
C SER A 33 -10.59 5.23 2.23
N ALA A 34 -9.67 5.56 1.31
CA ALA A 34 -9.67 6.84 0.59
C ALA A 34 -11.00 7.19 -0.12
N PRO A 35 -11.76 6.25 -0.73
CA PRO A 35 -13.06 6.56 -1.31
C PRO A 35 -14.06 7.15 -0.30
N LEU A 36 -13.95 6.78 0.99
CA LEU A 36 -14.83 7.28 2.05
C LEU A 36 -14.78 8.81 2.20
N ALA A 37 -13.70 9.46 1.76
CA ALA A 37 -13.59 10.92 1.75
C ALA A 37 -14.71 11.61 0.93
N PHE A 38 -15.34 10.90 -0.02
CA PHE A 38 -16.50 11.41 -0.73
C PHE A 38 -17.67 11.75 0.20
N LEU A 39 -17.84 11.00 1.29
CA LEU A 39 -18.92 11.18 2.26
C LEU A 39 -18.83 12.52 3.02
N ILE A 40 -17.64 13.10 3.12
CA ILE A 40 -17.40 14.42 3.74
C ILE A 40 -17.30 15.56 2.70
N GLY A 41 -17.69 15.29 1.45
CA GLY A 41 -17.70 16.28 0.37
C GLY A 41 -16.36 16.48 -0.34
N ALA A 42 -15.34 15.65 -0.06
CA ALA A 42 -14.09 15.69 -0.79
C ALA A 42 -14.20 14.99 -2.16
N ASN A 43 -13.33 15.36 -3.11
CA ASN A 43 -13.23 14.65 -4.38
C ASN A 43 -12.40 13.37 -4.20
N SER A 44 -12.98 12.21 -4.48
CA SER A 44 -12.31 10.90 -4.44
C SER A 44 -12.94 9.93 -5.45
N LEU A 45 -12.37 8.74 -5.60
CA LEU A 45 -12.97 7.64 -6.39
C LEU A 45 -14.32 7.17 -5.83
N GLY A 46 -14.67 7.57 -4.60
CA GLY A 46 -15.98 7.34 -4.01
C GLY A 46 -17.13 8.01 -4.77
N SER A 47 -16.84 9.00 -5.61
CA SER A 47 -17.84 9.66 -6.48
C SER A 47 -18.49 8.72 -7.50
N LEU A 48 -17.87 7.57 -7.79
CA LEU A 48 -18.46 6.52 -8.63
C LEU A 48 -19.15 5.45 -7.79
N ILE A 49 -18.64 5.17 -6.58
CA ILE A 49 -19.13 4.10 -5.70
C ILE A 49 -20.45 4.50 -5.04
N PHE A 50 -20.46 5.62 -4.30
CA PHE A 50 -21.59 5.98 -3.44
C PHE A 50 -22.87 6.33 -4.22
N PRO A 51 -22.82 7.08 -5.34
CA PRO A 51 -24.00 7.26 -6.17
C PRO A 51 -24.50 5.94 -6.78
N GLY A 52 -23.60 5.02 -7.14
CA GLY A 52 -23.96 3.68 -7.61
C GLY A 52 -24.76 2.89 -6.57
N ILE A 53 -24.39 2.99 -5.29
CA ILE A 53 -25.14 2.40 -4.17
C ILE A 53 -26.51 3.08 -4.05
N TYR A 54 -26.54 4.42 -3.99
CA TYR A 54 -27.78 5.18 -3.79
C TYR A 54 -28.80 4.96 -4.90
N LEU A 55 -28.34 4.89 -6.15
CA LEU A 55 -29.17 4.69 -7.34
C LEU A 55 -29.43 3.22 -7.67
N ASN A 56 -28.95 2.27 -6.84
CA ASN A 56 -28.95 0.82 -7.13
C ASN A 56 -28.32 0.47 -8.50
N ASN A 57 -27.44 1.32 -9.01
CA ASN A 57 -26.73 1.11 -10.26
C ASN A 57 -25.44 0.31 -10.00
N HIS A 58 -25.58 -1.01 -10.12
CA HIS A 58 -24.50 -1.96 -9.90
C HIS A 58 -23.32 -1.76 -10.88
N GLN A 59 -23.60 -1.33 -12.12
CA GLN A 59 -22.56 -1.10 -13.11
C GLN A 59 -21.65 0.07 -12.70
N GLN A 60 -22.24 1.16 -12.21
CA GLN A 60 -21.49 2.32 -11.73
C GLN A 60 -20.71 2.00 -10.44
N LEU A 61 -21.34 1.28 -9.51
CA LEU A 61 -20.70 0.80 -8.28
C LEU A 61 -19.46 -0.06 -8.59
N LEU A 62 -19.62 -1.07 -9.44
CA LEU A 62 -18.53 -1.99 -9.79
C LEU A 62 -17.41 -1.27 -10.52
N LEU A 63 -17.71 -0.29 -11.38
CA LEU A 63 -16.69 0.50 -12.06
C LEU A 63 -15.86 1.31 -11.06
N GLY A 64 -16.48 1.99 -10.11
CA GLY A 64 -15.78 2.73 -9.05
C GLY A 64 -14.95 1.83 -8.13
N ALA A 65 -15.52 0.69 -7.73
CA ALA A 65 -14.84 -0.30 -6.89
C ALA A 65 -13.64 -0.93 -7.63
N ALA A 66 -13.81 -1.30 -8.90
CA ALA A 66 -12.75 -1.88 -9.72
C ALA A 66 -11.62 -0.87 -9.94
N CYS A 67 -11.92 0.39 -10.27
CA CYS A 67 -10.90 1.44 -10.39
C CYS A 67 -10.11 1.63 -9.09
N THR A 68 -10.80 1.63 -7.94
CA THR A 68 -10.14 1.74 -6.63
C THR A 68 -9.25 0.53 -6.34
N ALA A 69 -9.74 -0.69 -6.59
CA ALA A 69 -8.97 -1.92 -6.39
C ALA A 69 -7.75 -1.98 -7.32
N LEU A 70 -7.90 -1.58 -8.58
CA LEU A 70 -6.79 -1.48 -9.53
C LEU A 70 -5.73 -0.49 -9.06
N LEU A 71 -6.14 0.69 -8.56
CA LEU A 71 -5.20 1.65 -7.98
C LEU A 71 -4.44 1.06 -6.79
N ALA A 72 -5.15 0.36 -5.88
CA ALA A 72 -4.53 -0.29 -4.72
C ALA A 72 -3.49 -1.34 -5.14
N LEU A 73 -3.83 -2.19 -6.11
CA LEU A 73 -2.93 -3.21 -6.64
C LEU A 73 -1.73 -2.60 -7.37
N LEU A 74 -1.92 -1.53 -8.14
CA LEU A 74 -0.83 -0.82 -8.81
C LEU A 74 0.16 -0.23 -7.80
N LEU A 75 -0.34 0.39 -6.74
CA LEU A 75 0.49 0.96 -5.69
C LEU A 75 1.21 -0.13 -4.88
N ASP A 76 0.55 -1.24 -4.55
CA ASP A 76 1.20 -2.39 -3.89
C ASP A 76 2.30 -3.00 -4.78
N ALA A 77 2.04 -3.16 -6.08
CA ALA A 77 3.03 -3.64 -7.03
C ALA A 77 4.25 -2.70 -7.12
N LEU A 78 4.03 -1.39 -7.08
CA LEU A 78 5.10 -0.39 -7.00
C LEU A 78 5.95 -0.58 -5.74
N VAL A 79 5.32 -0.78 -4.57
CA VAL A 79 6.05 -1.04 -3.31
C VAL A 79 6.83 -2.34 -3.39
N VAL A 80 6.28 -3.39 -3.99
CA VAL A 80 7.00 -4.66 -4.20
C VAL A 80 8.20 -4.46 -5.12
N LEU A 81 8.06 -3.72 -6.22
CA LEU A 81 9.15 -3.46 -7.16
C LEU A 81 10.28 -2.65 -6.50
N PHE A 82 9.92 -1.59 -5.78
CA PHE A 82 10.87 -0.80 -5.00
C PHE A 82 11.56 -1.65 -3.92
N SER A 83 10.79 -2.46 -3.19
CA SER A 83 11.34 -3.36 -2.18
C SER A 83 12.35 -4.33 -2.78
N ARG A 84 12.04 -4.98 -3.91
CA ARG A 84 12.97 -5.87 -4.59
C ARG A 84 14.25 -5.15 -4.99
N MET A 85 14.16 -3.98 -5.63
CA MET A 85 15.34 -3.20 -6.02
C MET A 85 16.23 -2.80 -4.82
N PHE A 86 15.63 -2.46 -3.68
CA PHE A 86 16.39 -2.03 -2.50
C PHE A 86 16.88 -3.21 -1.63
N LEU A 87 16.13 -4.31 -1.52
CA LEU A 87 16.47 -5.48 -0.70
C LEU A 87 17.36 -6.50 -1.44
N GLU A 88 17.28 -6.64 -2.76
CA GLU A 88 18.15 -7.55 -3.53
C GLU A 88 19.64 -7.18 -3.40
N ARG A 89 19.96 -5.94 -3.04
CA ARG A 89 21.34 -5.52 -2.73
C ARG A 89 21.81 -5.89 -1.32
N GLY A 90 20.90 -6.19 -0.39
CA GLY A 90 21.21 -6.49 1.01
C GLY A 90 21.28 -7.98 1.35
N LEU A 91 20.59 -8.84 0.58
CA LEU A 91 20.52 -10.28 0.84
C LEU A 91 21.63 -11.08 0.14
N THR A 92 22.08 -10.67 -1.05
CA THR A 92 23.14 -11.39 -1.79
C THR A 92 24.53 -11.21 -1.18
N ALA A 93 24.75 -10.17 -0.37
CA ALA A 93 26.06 -9.91 0.24
C ALA A 93 26.37 -10.78 1.47
N LYS A 94 25.43 -11.63 1.93
CA LYS A 94 25.59 -12.45 3.15
C LYS A 94 25.69 -13.96 2.86
N GLU A 95 25.64 -14.36 1.59
CA GLU A 95 25.79 -15.76 1.17
C GLU A 95 27.11 -16.04 0.40
N ALA A 96 28.04 -15.07 0.34
CA ALA A 96 29.37 -15.25 -0.24
C ALA A 96 30.48 -15.02 0.79
#